data_AF-A0A0C9VRZ0-F1
#
_entry.id   AF-A0A0C9VRZ0-F1
#
_cell.length_a   1.000
_cell.length_b   1.000
_cell.length_c   1.000
_cell.angle_alpha   90.00
_cell.angle_beta   90.00
_cell.angle_gamma   90.00
#
_symmetry.space_group_name_H-M   'P 1'
#
loop_
_entity.id
_entity.type
_entity.pdbx_description
1 polymer ?
#
loop_
_entity_poly.entity_id
_entity_poly.type
_entity_poly.pdbx_seq_one_letter_code
_entity_poly.pdbx_strand_id
1 'polypeptide(L)'
;MVQTTEETLAVIHVKWYYTSNSLLEWIKKRKRSFNLPTEEVSKIQRRFLDRLGSDELVLTSDSDYIDIQTVSSLCQVYQFDDSGTQEFIPNNMPYFRYELDFERTMTESKDLFFDVD
;
A
#
# COMPACT_ATOMS: atom_id res chain seq x y z
N MET A 1 -7.56 21.28 -38.09
CA MET A 1 -6.98 20.26 -37.19
C MET A 1 -7.83 20.30 -35.94
N VAL A 2 -8.66 19.28 -35.71
CA VAL A 2 -9.49 19.19 -34.50
C VAL A 2 -8.61 18.55 -33.43
N GLN A 3 -8.29 19.30 -32.38
CA GLN A 3 -7.74 18.74 -31.15
C GLN A 3 -8.86 17.92 -30.50
N THR A 4 -8.78 16.60 -30.59
CA THR A 4 -9.58 15.70 -29.76
C THR A 4 -9.07 15.83 -28.33
N THR A 5 -9.76 16.63 -27.52
CA THR A 5 -9.72 16.50 -26.07
C THR A 5 -10.19 15.09 -25.73
N GLU A 6 -9.33 14.27 -25.13
CA GLU A 6 -9.74 12.99 -24.55
C GLU A 6 -10.84 13.28 -23.51
N GLU A 7 -12.08 12.92 -23.86
CA GLU A 7 -13.19 12.94 -22.93
C GLU A 7 -12.98 11.77 -21.95
N THR A 8 -12.58 12.08 -20.72
CA THR A 8 -12.60 11.13 -19.60
C THR A 8 -14.05 10.68 -19.37
N LEU A 9 -14.39 9.49 -19.85
CA LEU A 9 -15.79 9.02 -19.92
C LEU A 9 -16.27 8.32 -18.64
N ALA A 10 -15.38 7.80 -17.78
CA ALA A 10 -15.72 7.29 -16.45
C ALA A 10 -14.49 7.15 -15.54
N VAL A 11 -14.62 7.56 -14.28
CA VAL A 11 -13.59 7.38 -13.24
C VAL A 11 -14.03 6.36 -12.20
N ILE A 12 -13.07 5.61 -11.66
CA ILE A 12 -13.29 4.61 -10.60
C ILE A 12 -12.50 5.02 -9.36
N HIS A 13 -13.16 5.00 -8.20
CA HIS A 13 -12.49 5.12 -6.91
C HIS A 13 -11.84 3.78 -6.53
N VAL A 14 -10.54 3.79 -6.26
CA VAL A 14 -9.73 2.59 -5.98
C VAL A 14 -8.96 2.73 -4.67
N LYS A 15 -8.64 1.58 -4.05
CA LYS A 15 -7.63 1.47 -2.99
C LYS A 15 -6.38 0.79 -3.53
N TRP A 16 -5.21 1.19 -3.04
CA TRP A 16 -3.94 0.66 -3.51
C TRP A 16 -3.44 -0.52 -2.67
N TYR A 17 -2.98 -1.56 -3.38
CA TYR A 17 -2.12 -2.59 -2.84
C TYR A 17 -0.66 -2.26 -3.14
N TYR A 18 0.22 -2.44 -2.17
CA TYR A 18 1.65 -2.20 -2.31
C TYR A 18 2.45 -3.48 -2.18
N THR A 19 3.42 -3.67 -3.08
CA THR A 19 4.53 -4.60 -2.82
C THR A 19 5.45 -4.04 -1.75
N SER A 20 6.30 -4.89 -1.16
CA SER A 20 7.30 -4.46 -0.19
C SER A 20 8.19 -3.32 -0.71
N ASN A 21 8.65 -3.41 -1.96
CA ASN A 21 9.46 -2.39 -2.61
C ASN A 21 8.69 -1.09 -2.85
N SER A 22 7.45 -1.18 -3.36
CA SER A 22 6.62 -0.01 -3.64
C SER A 22 6.26 0.73 -2.36
N LEU A 23 5.98 -0.01 -1.28
CA LEU A 23 5.69 0.56 0.05
C LEU A 23 6.90 1.31 0.61
N LEU A 24 8.11 0.75 0.45
CA LEU A 24 9.34 1.41 0.88
C LEU A 24 9.55 2.74 0.16
N GLU A 25 9.36 2.75 -1.17
CA GLU A 25 9.48 3.97 -1.96
C GLU A 25 8.42 5.00 -1.58
N TRP A 26 7.19 4.56 -1.29
CA TRP A 26 6.11 5.42 -0.79
C TRP A 26 6.51 6.07 0.56
N ILE A 27 7.05 5.30 1.51
CA ILE A 27 7.49 5.79 2.82
C ILE A 27 8.65 6.78 2.66
N LYS A 28 9.65 6.45 1.83
CA LYS A 28 10.80 7.33 1.57
C LYS A 28 10.37 8.67 0.99
N LYS A 29 9.48 8.68 0.00
CA LYS A 29 8.95 9.91 -0.63
C LYS A 29 8.22 10.80 0.37
N ARG A 30 7.52 10.19 1.33
CA ARG A 30 6.73 10.90 2.34
C ARG A 30 7.42 11.04 3.69
N LYS A 31 8.73 10.75 3.80
CA LYS A 31 9.48 10.77 5.07
C LYS A 31 9.27 12.03 5.91
N ARG A 32 9.13 13.19 5.26
CA ARG A 32 8.87 14.48 5.94
C ARG A 32 7.49 14.52 6.63
N SER A 33 6.49 13.81 6.11
CA SER A 33 5.15 13.73 6.70
C SER A 33 5.11 12.87 7.96
N PHE A 34 6.06 11.95 8.10
CA PHE A 34 6.15 11.01 9.22
C PHE A 34 6.98 11.52 10.41
N ASN A 35 7.70 12.66 10.29
CA ASN A 35 8.69 13.11 11.29
C ASN A 35 9.69 12.00 11.73
N LEU A 36 9.91 10.98 10.90
CA LEU A 36 10.72 9.83 11.29
C LEU A 36 12.22 10.16 11.13
N PRO A 37 13.05 9.91 12.16
CA PRO A 37 14.50 9.87 12.02
C PRO A 37 14.91 8.88 10.91
N THR A 38 16.01 9.16 10.21
CA THR A 38 16.51 8.27 9.14
C THR A 38 16.75 6.84 9.61
N GLU A 39 17.18 6.67 10.86
CA GLU A 39 17.42 5.36 11.46
C GLU A 39 16.14 4.53 11.63
N GLU A 40 15.00 5.17 11.88
CA GLU A 40 13.71 4.49 12.05
C GLU A 40 13.16 3.94 10.73
N VAL A 41 13.38 4.64 9.61
CA VAL A 41 13.03 4.13 8.26
C VAL A 41 13.74 2.80 7.98
N SER A 42 15.01 2.71 8.36
CA SER A 42 15.82 1.48 8.19
C SER A 42 15.35 0.34 9.10
N LYS A 43 14.83 0.66 10.29
CA LYS A 43 14.24 -0.34 11.20
C LYS A 43 12.86 -0.81 10.74
N ILE A 44 12.03 0.08 10.21
CA ILE A 44 10.74 -0.27 9.60
C ILE A 44 10.97 -1.21 8.40
N GLN A 45 11.95 -0.87 7.56
CA GLN A 45 12.37 -1.73 6.44
C GLN A 45 12.73 -3.14 6.93
N ARG A 46 13.61 -3.27 7.93
CA ARG A 46 13.99 -4.60 8.45
C ARG A 46 12.86 -5.36 9.15
N ARG A 47 11.98 -4.67 9.87
CA ARG A 47 10.96 -5.35 10.69
C ARG A 47 9.74 -5.75 9.88
N PHE A 48 9.34 -4.94 8.91
CA PHE A 48 8.10 -5.13 8.17
C PHE A 48 8.35 -5.70 6.78
N LEU A 49 9.35 -5.20 6.05
CA LEU A 49 9.57 -5.61 4.66
C LEU A 49 10.30 -6.95 4.55
N ASP A 50 11.23 -7.25 5.46
CA ASP A 50 11.89 -8.57 5.50
C ASP A 50 10.93 -9.71 5.93
N ARG A 51 9.74 -9.37 6.43
CA ARG A 51 8.70 -10.34 6.84
C ARG A 51 7.61 -10.56 5.79
N LEU A 52 7.56 -9.70 4.77
CA LEU A 52 6.62 -9.83 3.65
C LEU A 52 7.17 -10.87 2.66
N GLY A 53 6.31 -11.78 2.20
CA GLY A 53 6.64 -12.69 1.10
C GLY A 53 6.90 -11.93 -0.21
N SER A 54 7.56 -12.58 -1.17
CA SER A 54 7.87 -11.99 -2.49
C SER A 54 6.62 -11.57 -3.28
N ASP A 55 5.55 -12.34 -3.15
CA ASP A 55 4.26 -12.15 -3.84
C ASP A 55 3.18 -11.60 -2.91
N GLU A 56 3.59 -11.18 -1.71
CA GLU A 56 2.70 -10.62 -0.73
C GLU A 56 2.50 -9.13 -0.96
N LEU A 57 1.23 -8.75 -0.97
CA LEU A 57 0.75 -7.39 -1.06
C LEU A 57 0.33 -6.89 0.32
N VAL A 58 0.40 -5.57 0.49
CA VAL A 58 -0.15 -4.87 1.64
C VAL A 58 -1.31 -4.02 1.16
N LEU A 59 -2.52 -4.28 1.65
CA LEU A 59 -3.66 -3.40 1.41
C LEU A 59 -3.45 -2.11 2.20
N THR A 60 -3.79 -0.96 1.62
CA THR A 60 -3.60 0.32 2.30
C THR A 60 -4.86 1.18 2.29
N SER A 61 -4.94 2.15 3.21
CA SER A 61 -5.96 3.20 3.18
C SER A 61 -5.73 4.24 2.08
N ASP A 62 -4.62 4.15 1.32
CA ASP A 62 -4.34 5.03 0.18
C ASP A 62 -5.36 4.78 -0.93
N SER A 63 -6.01 5.85 -1.38
CA SER A 63 -7.09 5.76 -2.36
C SER A 63 -6.98 6.86 -3.40
N ASP A 64 -7.46 6.57 -4.61
CA ASP A 64 -7.34 7.47 -5.75
C ASP A 64 -8.51 7.30 -6.72
N TYR A 65 -8.61 8.20 -7.70
CA TYR A 65 -9.53 8.10 -8.82
C TYR A 65 -8.75 7.84 -10.11
N ILE A 66 -9.01 6.71 -10.74
CA ILE A 66 -8.38 6.35 -12.02
C ILE A 66 -9.39 6.40 -13.15
N ASP A 67 -8.94 6.79 -14.35
CA ASP A 67 -9.72 6.64 -15.56
C ASP A 67 -9.85 5.15 -15.90
N ILE A 68 -11.07 4.67 -16.14
CA ILE A 68 -11.32 3.26 -16.49
C ILE A 68 -10.52 2.82 -17.72
N GLN A 69 -10.20 3.74 -18.64
CA GLN A 69 -9.41 3.46 -19.84
C GLN A 69 -7.95 3.09 -19.53
N THR A 70 -7.46 3.43 -18.33
CA THR A 70 -6.09 3.07 -17.89
C THR A 70 -5.99 1.64 -17.34
N VAL A 71 -7.13 0.98 -17.10
CA VAL A 71 -7.17 -0.39 -16.58
C VAL A 71 -6.79 -1.38 -17.69
N SER A 72 -5.61 -2.00 -17.54
CA SER A 72 -5.10 -2.97 -18.52
C SER A 72 -5.60 -4.39 -18.29
N SER A 73 -5.83 -4.78 -17.03
CA SER A 73 -6.22 -6.14 -16.65
C SER A 73 -6.92 -6.18 -15.29
N LEU A 74 -7.78 -7.18 -15.10
CA LEU A 74 -8.32 -7.53 -13.80
C LEU A 74 -7.56 -8.75 -13.25
N CYS A 75 -7.13 -8.66 -11.99
CA CYS A 75 -6.38 -9.70 -11.30
C CYS A 75 -7.14 -10.16 -10.06
N GLN A 76 -7.10 -11.47 -9.78
CA GLN A 76 -7.62 -12.02 -8.53
C GLN A 76 -6.54 -11.90 -7.45
N VAL A 77 -6.91 -11.35 -6.29
CA VAL A 77 -6.04 -11.22 -5.13
C VAL A 77 -6.68 -11.95 -3.96
N TYR A 78 -5.91 -12.78 -3.26
CA TYR A 78 -6.40 -13.58 -2.14
C TYR A 78 -6.14 -12.87 -0.81
N GLN A 79 -7.12 -12.87 0.08
CA GLN A 79 -6.91 -12.49 1.47
C GLN A 79 -6.45 -13.74 2.24
N PHE A 80 -5.29 -13.64 2.88
CA PHE A 80 -4.83 -14.68 3.80
C PHE A 80 -5.50 -14.42 5.15
N ASP A 81 -6.42 -15.29 5.53
CA ASP A 81 -7.04 -15.32 6.85
C ASP A 81 -6.39 -16.43 7.69
N ASP A 82 -6.07 -16.13 8.95
CA ASP A 82 -5.51 -17.08 9.93
C ASP A 82 -6.58 -18.08 10.44
N SER A 83 -7.83 -17.97 9.99
CA SER A 83 -8.85 -18.97 10.26
C SER A 83 -8.44 -20.32 9.65
N GLY A 84 -8.36 -21.37 10.48
CA GLY A 84 -7.80 -22.69 10.13
C GLY A 84 -8.50 -23.47 9.00
N THR A 85 -9.45 -22.85 8.30
CA THR A 85 -10.04 -23.28 7.03
C THR A 85 -9.33 -22.61 5.87
N GLN A 86 -8.05 -22.95 5.69
CA GLN A 86 -7.23 -22.33 4.66
C GLN A 86 -7.71 -22.82 3.27
N GLU A 87 -8.42 -21.98 2.53
CA GLU A 87 -8.49 -22.15 1.07
C GLU A 87 -7.08 -21.96 0.52
N PHE A 88 -6.61 -22.97 -0.21
CA PHE A 88 -5.28 -23.04 -0.79
C PHE A 88 -5.04 -21.79 -1.66
N ILE A 89 -4.20 -20.84 -1.21
CA ILE A 89 -3.74 -19.77 -2.09
C ILE A 89 -2.89 -20.45 -3.16
N PRO A 90 -3.27 -20.39 -4.46
CA PRO A 90 -2.49 -21.04 -5.49
C PRO A 90 -1.08 -20.44 -5.54
N ASN A 91 -0.07 -21.29 -5.78
CA ASN A 91 1.31 -20.83 -5.89
C ASN A 91 1.43 -19.70 -6.94
N ASN A 92 2.25 -18.70 -6.63
CA ASN A 92 2.49 -17.51 -7.46
C ASN A 92 1.27 -16.60 -7.68
N MET A 93 0.21 -16.74 -6.89
CA MET A 93 -0.88 -15.76 -6.89
C MET A 93 -0.60 -14.64 -5.89
N PRO A 94 -0.93 -13.38 -6.24
CA PRO A 94 -0.82 -12.29 -5.29
C PRO A 94 -1.81 -12.49 -4.13
N TYR A 95 -1.33 -12.26 -2.91
CA TYR A 95 -2.15 -12.35 -1.70
C TYR A 95 -1.80 -11.25 -0.71
N PHE A 96 -2.67 -10.96 0.26
CA PHE A 96 -2.38 -10.01 1.34
C PHE A 96 -2.79 -10.56 2.71
N ARG A 97 -1.98 -10.28 3.74
CA ARG A 97 -2.29 -10.55 5.16
C ARG A 97 -2.64 -9.29 5.94
N TYR A 98 -2.04 -8.17 5.55
CA TYR A 98 -2.05 -6.94 6.34
C TYR A 98 -2.78 -5.82 5.61
N GLU A 99 -3.56 -5.05 6.37
CA GLU A 99 -4.05 -3.74 5.98
C GLU A 99 -3.30 -2.68 6.78
N LEU A 100 -2.76 -1.67 6.09
CA LEU A 100 -2.05 -0.56 6.69
C LEU A 100 -2.84 0.73 6.50
N ASP A 101 -3.26 1.32 7.60
CA ASP A 101 -3.86 2.65 7.60
C ASP A 101 -2.76 3.71 7.71
N PHE A 102 -2.46 4.38 6.60
CA PHE A 102 -1.41 5.40 6.56
C PHE A 102 -1.75 6.64 7.38
N GLU A 103 -2.99 7.13 7.35
CA GLU A 103 -3.37 8.35 8.07
C GLU A 103 -3.26 8.14 9.57
N ARG A 104 -3.77 7.00 10.05
CA ARG A 104 -3.67 6.61 11.45
C ARG A 104 -2.23 6.40 11.87
N THR A 105 -1.43 5.68 11.07
CA THR A 105 -0.01 5.46 11.33
C THR A 105 0.77 6.79 11.39
N MET A 106 0.48 7.75 10.50
CA MET A 106 1.09 9.09 10.49
C MET A 106 0.69 9.94 11.70
N THR A 107 -0.54 9.77 12.20
CA THR A 107 -1.06 10.57 13.33
C THR A 107 -0.53 10.03 14.65
N GLU A 108 -0.64 8.72 14.89
CA GLU A 108 -0.17 8.09 16.13
C GLU A 108 1.35 8.19 16.29
N SER A 109 2.11 8.18 15.18
CA SER A 109 3.55 8.40 15.23
C SER A 109 3.92 9.82 15.69
N LYS A 110 3.13 10.86 15.35
CA LYS A 110 3.38 12.23 15.85
C LYS A 110 3.19 12.31 17.36
N ASP A 111 2.12 11.74 17.89
CA ASP A 111 1.81 11.81 19.32
C ASP A 111 2.85 11.09 20.19
N LEU A 112 3.50 10.05 19.67
CA LEU A 112 4.62 9.36 20.34
C LEU A 112 5.92 10.17 20.40
N PHE A 113 6.08 11.21 19.57
CA PHE A 113 7.28 12.06 19.55
C PHE A 113 7.11 13.42 20.26
N PHE A 114 5.92 13.74 20.77
CA PHE A 114 5.68 14.93 21.59
C PHE A 114 5.72 14.67 23.10
N ASP A 115 5.93 13.41 23.53
CA ASP A 115 6.09 13.01 24.94
C ASP A 115 7.55 12.71 25.33
N VAL A 116 8.51 13.40 24.71
CA VAL A 116 9.90 13.42 25.21
C VAL A 116 10.31 14.87 25.39
N ASP A 117 10.41 15.25 26.67
CA ASP A 117 10.80 16.58 27.20
C ASP A 117 11.95 17.27 26.46
#